data_AF-F3ZI28-F1
#
_entry.id   AF-F3ZI28-F1
#
_cell.length_a   1.000
_cell.length_b   1.000
_cell.length_c   1.000
_cell.angle_alpha   90.00
_cell.angle_beta   90.00
_cell.angle_gamma   90.00
#
_symmetry.space_group_name_H-M   'P 1'
#
loop_
_entity.id
_entity.type
_entity.pdbx_description
1 polymer ?
#
loop_
_entity_poly.entity_id
_entity_poly.type
_entity_poly.pdbx_seq_one_letter_code
_entity_poly.pdbx_strand_id
1 'polypeptide(L)'
;MVAFLFTLSMLATAGFIASYVIFKPGKIVYIWPFGHVSALNFSLGLTLGLALFSIGAGAVHWARTLMSDVELVDERHDIEADADTKAKVIADFKQGAKDSVLGRRKLIRNSMFGALALVPLSGVVLLRDLGPLPEKKLRSTKWKKGSVIVNMNTNEPLRPEDVITGSLTFAKPEGLEETDHDFQNQIAKAALMIIRIAPENIKDKRELDWSHQGIVAYSKICTHVGCPISLYEQQTHHVLCPCHQSTFDLSDGARVIFGPAGHPLPQLRIGVNDEGYLEALGDFDQPVGPAFWERG
;
A
#
# COMPACT_ATOMS: atom_id res chain seq x y z
N MET A 1 -18.98 39.40 -28.15
CA MET A 1 -18.88 38.52 -26.97
C MET A 1 -17.95 37.32 -27.21
N VAL A 2 -18.14 36.52 -28.26
CA VAL A 2 -17.22 35.39 -28.63
C VAL A 2 -15.76 35.82 -28.68
N ALA A 3 -15.44 36.85 -29.48
CA ALA A 3 -14.07 37.36 -29.60
C ALA A 3 -13.49 37.85 -28.27
N PHE A 4 -14.32 38.43 -27.38
CA PHE A 4 -13.88 38.86 -26.05
C PHE A 4 -13.44 37.66 -25.18
N LEU A 5 -14.21 36.57 -25.18
CA LEU A 5 -13.86 35.36 -24.42
C LEU A 5 -12.56 34.71 -24.93
N PHE A 6 -12.36 34.65 -26.25
CA PHE A 6 -11.10 34.16 -26.79
C PHE A 6 -9.92 35.08 -26.48
N THR A 7 -10.08 36.40 -26.57
CA THR A 7 -9.03 37.36 -26.17
C THR A 7 -8.72 37.25 -24.67
N LEU A 8 -9.72 37.09 -23.81
CA LEU A 8 -9.53 36.88 -22.38
C LEU A 8 -8.74 35.58 -22.11
N SER A 9 -9.01 34.52 -22.87
CA SER A 9 -8.22 33.28 -22.81
C SER A 9 -6.76 33.50 -23.18
N MET A 10 -6.49 34.27 -24.24
CA MET A 10 -5.12 34.59 -24.68
C MET A 10 -4.37 35.39 -23.60
N LEU A 11 -5.01 36.41 -23.03
CA LEU A 11 -4.43 37.23 -21.96
C LEU A 11 -4.18 36.40 -20.69
N ALA A 12 -5.12 35.53 -20.32
CA ALA A 12 -4.96 34.62 -19.19
C ALA A 12 -3.81 33.63 -19.40
N THR A 13 -3.63 33.12 -20.63
CA THR A 13 -2.50 32.25 -20.98
C THR A 13 -1.15 32.98 -20.89
N ALA A 14 -1.08 34.22 -21.39
CA ALA A 14 0.10 35.07 -21.20
C ALA A 14 0.37 35.34 -19.71
N GLY A 15 -0.69 35.59 -18.93
CA GLY A 15 -0.63 35.74 -17.47
C GLY A 15 -0.12 34.49 -16.75
N PHE A 16 -0.46 33.30 -17.24
CA PHE A 16 0.06 32.03 -16.73
C PHE A 16 1.57 31.93 -16.94
N ILE A 17 2.04 32.17 -18.17
CA ILE A 17 3.47 32.14 -18.51
C ILE A 17 4.23 33.19 -17.69
N ALA A 18 3.70 34.41 -17.60
CA ALA A 18 4.30 35.47 -16.79
C ALA A 18 4.37 35.09 -15.30
N SER A 19 3.29 34.52 -14.74
CA SER A 19 3.24 34.08 -13.35
C SER A 19 4.27 32.99 -13.06
N TYR A 20 4.48 32.06 -14.00
CA TYR A 20 5.47 31.00 -13.88
C TYR A 20 6.90 31.53 -13.76
N VAL A 21 7.22 32.62 -14.48
CA VAL A 21 8.56 33.22 -14.49
C VAL A 21 8.76 34.21 -13.32
N ILE A 22 7.72 34.98 -12.98
CA ILE A 22 7.82 36.06 -11.99
C ILE A 22 7.82 35.53 -10.54
N PHE A 23 6.99 34.54 -10.24
CA PHE A 23 6.81 34.07 -8.86
C PHE A 23 7.77 32.91 -8.55
N LYS A 24 8.64 33.11 -7.55
CA LYS A 24 9.55 32.07 -7.08
C LYS A 24 8.79 30.97 -6.31
N PRO A 25 9.19 29.69 -6.44
CA PRO A 25 8.71 28.63 -5.57
C PRO A 25 8.94 28.97 -4.10
N GLY A 26 7.89 28.91 -3.28
CA GLY A 26 7.94 29.19 -1.83
C GLY A 26 7.52 30.60 -1.39
N LYS A 27 7.23 31.54 -2.31
CA LYS A 27 6.68 32.85 -1.93
C LYS A 27 5.23 32.69 -1.44
N ILE A 28 5.01 32.91 -0.15
CA ILE A 28 3.67 32.92 0.45
C ILE A 28 3.14 34.36 0.51
N VAL A 29 1.89 34.56 0.08
CA VAL A 29 1.20 35.85 0.11
C VAL A 29 -0.18 35.66 0.73
N TYR A 30 -0.67 36.70 1.41
CA TYR A 30 -2.02 36.72 1.92
C TYR A 30 -3.00 37.17 0.83
N ILE A 31 -3.97 36.32 0.48
CA ILE A 31 -5.02 36.62 -0.49
C ILE A 31 -6.36 36.38 0.20
N TRP A 32 -7.17 37.43 0.36
CA TRP A 32 -8.52 37.28 0.90
C TRP A 32 -9.45 36.65 -0.16
N PRO A 33 -10.30 35.67 0.17
CA PRO A 33 -10.57 35.06 1.48
C PRO A 33 -9.74 33.79 1.80
N PHE A 34 -8.77 33.42 0.96
CA PHE A 34 -8.03 32.16 1.02
C PHE A 34 -6.90 32.11 2.07
N GLY A 35 -6.55 33.24 2.67
CA GLY A 35 -5.48 33.32 3.67
C GLY A 35 -4.08 33.29 3.05
N HIS A 36 -3.11 32.68 3.76
CA HIS A 36 -1.72 32.60 3.32
C HIS A 36 -1.52 31.43 2.36
N VAL A 37 -1.30 31.74 1.08
CA VAL A 37 -1.17 30.73 0.01
C VAL A 37 0.09 30.96 -0.82
N SER A 38 0.52 29.91 -1.52
CA SER A 38 1.61 30.01 -2.50
C SER A 38 1.20 30.96 -3.64
N ALA A 39 1.93 32.07 -3.78
CA ALA A 39 1.70 33.07 -4.82
C ALA A 39 1.77 32.45 -6.22
N LEU A 40 2.74 31.55 -6.42
CA LEU A 40 2.93 30.83 -7.67
C LEU A 40 1.73 29.92 -7.97
N ASN A 41 1.40 28.99 -7.06
CA ASN A 41 0.34 28.00 -7.32
C ASN A 41 -1.03 28.66 -7.51
N PHE A 42 -1.32 29.69 -6.71
CA PHE A 42 -2.58 30.43 -6.83
C PHE A 42 -2.67 31.16 -8.18
N SER A 43 -1.61 31.86 -8.59
CA SER A 43 -1.61 32.61 -9.85
C SER A 43 -1.65 31.69 -11.06
N LEU A 44 -0.92 30.58 -11.04
CA LEU A 44 -0.99 29.56 -12.10
C LEU A 44 -2.37 28.93 -12.20
N GLY A 45 -2.96 28.53 -11.07
CA GLY A 45 -4.29 27.93 -11.03
C GLY A 45 -5.37 28.89 -11.57
N LEU A 46 -5.35 30.14 -11.12
CA LEU A 46 -6.33 31.15 -11.55
C LEU A 46 -6.21 31.48 -13.04
N THR A 47 -4.99 31.73 -13.53
CA THR A 47 -4.75 32.11 -14.92
C THR A 47 -5.02 30.96 -15.89
N LEU A 48 -4.61 29.73 -15.55
CA LEU A 48 -4.91 28.55 -16.36
C LEU A 48 -6.40 28.24 -16.36
N GLY A 49 -7.05 28.28 -15.20
CA GLY A 49 -8.48 28.06 -15.07
C GLY A 49 -9.29 29.07 -15.89
N LEU A 50 -8.93 30.36 -15.81
CA LEU A 50 -9.57 31.42 -16.60
C LEU A 50 -9.34 31.24 -18.11
N ALA A 51 -8.14 30.81 -18.52
CA ALA A 51 -7.85 30.55 -19.92
C ALA A 51 -8.73 29.41 -20.48
N LEU A 52 -8.69 28.25 -19.84
CA LEU A 52 -9.45 27.07 -20.27
C LEU A 52 -10.97 27.27 -20.20
N PHE A 53 -11.45 27.97 -19.17
CA PHE A 53 -12.85 28.33 -19.08
C PHE A 53 -13.27 29.26 -20.22
N SER A 54 -12.49 30.31 -20.49
CA SER A 54 -12.85 31.32 -21.49
C SER A 54 -12.80 30.79 -22.92
N ILE A 55 -11.86 29.88 -23.25
CA ILE A 55 -11.84 29.22 -24.55
C ILE A 55 -13.04 28.27 -24.72
N GLY A 56 -13.39 27.48 -23.69
CA GLY A 56 -14.55 26.58 -23.74
C GLY A 56 -15.87 27.35 -23.82
N ALA A 57 -16.07 28.34 -22.96
CA ALA A 57 -17.24 29.22 -22.99
C ALA A 57 -17.34 30.00 -24.31
N GLY A 58 -16.22 30.46 -24.85
CA GLY A 58 -16.15 31.12 -26.15
C GLY A 58 -16.60 30.21 -27.30
N ALA A 59 -16.14 28.95 -27.32
CA ALA A 59 -16.51 27.97 -28.33
C ALA A 59 -18.00 27.60 -28.25
N VAL A 60 -18.54 27.37 -27.05
CA VAL A 60 -19.99 27.08 -26.87
C VAL A 60 -20.83 28.29 -27.28
N HIS A 61 -20.43 29.50 -26.89
CA HIS A 61 -21.16 30.70 -27.28
C HIS A 61 -21.11 30.93 -28.79
N TRP A 62 -19.97 30.68 -29.44
CA TRP A 62 -19.83 30.69 -30.90
C TRP A 62 -20.78 29.70 -31.56
N ALA A 63 -20.76 28.44 -31.12
CA ALA A 63 -21.62 27.39 -31.66
C ALA A 63 -23.11 27.73 -31.54
N ARG A 64 -23.54 28.25 -30.38
CA ARG A 64 -24.95 28.56 -30.14
C ARG A 64 -25.47 29.83 -30.81
N THR A 65 -24.60 30.76 -31.21
CA THR A 65 -25.03 32.09 -31.69
C THR A 65 -24.67 32.39 -33.14
N LEU A 66 -23.66 31.72 -33.70
CA LEU A 66 -23.16 32.03 -35.03
C LEU A 66 -23.08 30.81 -35.96
N MET A 67 -22.97 29.58 -35.43
CA MET A 67 -23.00 28.39 -36.29
C MET A 67 -24.43 28.13 -36.74
N SER A 68 -24.60 27.68 -37.98
CA SER A 68 -25.90 27.29 -38.51
C SER A 68 -26.38 26.03 -37.81
N ASP A 69 -27.60 26.09 -37.29
CA ASP A 69 -28.30 24.92 -36.79
C ASP A 69 -29.02 24.25 -37.97
N VAL A 70 -28.54 23.07 -38.37
CA VAL A 70 -29.11 22.29 -39.47
C VAL A 70 -29.41 20.90 -38.93
N GLU A 71 -30.69 20.54 -38.92
CA GLU A 71 -31.11 19.18 -38.60
C GLU A 71 -30.76 18.27 -39.79
N LEU A 72 -29.85 17.33 -39.55
CA LEU A 72 -29.49 16.29 -40.50
C LEU A 72 -30.01 14.96 -39.98
N VAL A 73 -30.77 14.26 -40.80
CA VAL A 73 -31.17 12.87 -40.55
C VAL A 73 -30.11 11.98 -41.19
N ASP A 74 -29.31 11.31 -40.35
CA ASP A 74 -28.41 10.25 -40.80
C ASP A 74 -29.09 8.90 -40.55
N GLU A 75 -29.43 8.19 -41.62
CA GLU A 75 -30.02 6.86 -41.50
C GLU A 75 -28.95 5.86 -41.10
N ARG A 76 -29.07 5.33 -39.88
CA ARG A 76 -28.17 4.31 -39.39
C ARG A 76 -28.36 3.04 -40.21
N HIS A 77 -27.27 2.56 -40.83
CA HIS A 77 -27.26 1.26 -41.48
C HIS A 77 -27.64 0.15 -40.49
N ASP A 78 -28.34 -0.87 -40.98
CA ASP A 78 -28.66 -2.05 -40.19
C ASP A 78 -27.38 -2.73 -39.70
N ILE A 79 -27.43 -3.28 -38.48
CA ILE A 79 -26.31 -4.04 -37.90
C ILE A 79 -26.07 -5.34 -38.68
N GLU A 80 -27.11 -5.87 -39.32
CA GLU A 80 -27.02 -7.08 -40.13
C GLU A 80 -26.52 -6.75 -41.55
N ALA A 81 -25.55 -7.54 -42.03
CA ALA A 81 -25.14 -7.50 -43.42
C ALA A 81 -26.26 -8.05 -44.33
N ASP A 82 -26.37 -7.52 -45.54
CA ASP A 82 -27.31 -8.02 -46.53
C ASP A 82 -27.15 -9.54 -46.78
N ALA A 83 -28.24 -10.18 -47.19
CA ALA A 83 -28.29 -11.63 -47.35
C ALA A 83 -27.23 -12.14 -48.35
N ASP A 84 -26.93 -11.36 -49.40
CA ASP A 84 -25.96 -11.73 -50.42
C ASP A 84 -24.53 -11.66 -49.87
N THR A 85 -24.18 -10.62 -49.12
CA THR A 85 -22.89 -10.50 -48.44
C THR A 85 -22.71 -11.63 -47.43
N LYS A 86 -23.73 -11.93 -46.62
CA LYS A 86 -23.68 -13.04 -45.65
C LYS A 86 -23.50 -14.39 -46.34
N ALA A 87 -24.25 -14.64 -47.42
CA ALA A 87 -24.14 -15.86 -48.21
C ALA A 87 -22.75 -16.01 -48.85
N LYS A 88 -22.22 -14.92 -49.41
CA LYS A 88 -20.88 -14.88 -50.00
C LYS A 88 -19.79 -15.16 -48.97
N VAL A 89 -19.81 -14.49 -47.82
CA VAL A 89 -18.81 -14.71 -46.76
C VAL A 89 -18.83 -16.16 -46.27
N ILE A 90 -20.01 -16.76 -46.10
CA ILE A 90 -20.14 -18.18 -45.71
C ILE A 90 -19.61 -19.09 -46.82
N ALA A 91 -19.87 -18.78 -48.10
CA ALA A 91 -19.37 -19.55 -49.23
C ALA A 91 -17.85 -19.49 -49.32
N ASP A 92 -17.27 -18.29 -49.21
CA ASP A 92 -15.82 -18.05 -49.21
C ASP A 92 -15.14 -18.77 -48.04
N PHE A 93 -15.73 -18.72 -46.83
CA PHE A 93 -15.23 -19.47 -45.67
C PHE A 93 -15.26 -21.00 -45.90
N LYS A 94 -16.36 -21.53 -46.45
CA LYS A 94 -16.47 -22.97 -46.78
C LYS A 94 -15.48 -23.37 -47.87
N GLN A 95 -15.26 -22.51 -48.87
CA GLN A 95 -14.30 -22.74 -49.93
C GLN A 95 -12.87 -22.78 -49.38
N GLY A 96 -12.47 -21.78 -48.58
CA GLY A 96 -11.17 -21.76 -47.91
C GLY A 96 -10.95 -22.97 -46.99
N ALA A 97 -11.99 -23.41 -46.26
CA ALA A 97 -11.92 -24.62 -45.44
C ALA A 97 -11.67 -25.88 -46.29
N LYS A 98 -12.31 -26.02 -47.46
CA LYS A 98 -12.07 -27.13 -48.41
C LYS A 98 -10.64 -27.08 -48.98
N ASP A 99 -10.22 -25.90 -49.44
CA ASP A 99 -8.91 -25.70 -50.08
C ASP A 99 -7.74 -25.89 -49.11
N SER A 100 -7.97 -25.71 -47.80
CA SER A 100 -6.97 -26.01 -46.76
C SER A 100 -6.60 -27.51 -46.71
N VAL A 101 -7.52 -28.41 -47.08
CA VAL A 101 -7.37 -29.88 -47.01
C VAL A 101 -6.95 -30.38 -45.59
N LEU A 102 -7.11 -29.54 -44.55
CA LEU A 102 -6.56 -29.77 -43.21
C LEU A 102 -7.18 -31.01 -42.54
N GLY A 103 -8.43 -31.33 -42.85
CA GLY A 103 -9.11 -32.54 -42.35
C GLY A 103 -8.52 -33.85 -42.88
N ARG A 104 -7.97 -33.86 -44.10
CA ARG A 104 -7.35 -35.05 -44.73
C ARG A 104 -5.89 -35.20 -44.30
N ARG A 105 -5.17 -34.10 -44.06
CA ARG A 105 -3.75 -34.08 -43.65
C ARG A 105 -3.59 -34.19 -42.13
N LYS A 106 -3.93 -35.35 -41.58
CA LYS A 106 -3.97 -35.60 -40.12
C LYS A 106 -2.65 -35.31 -39.40
N LEU A 107 -1.50 -35.63 -40.00
CA LEU A 107 -0.19 -35.37 -39.39
C LEU A 107 0.06 -33.87 -39.20
N ILE A 108 -0.12 -33.06 -40.24
CA ILE A 108 0.04 -31.60 -40.20
C ILE A 108 -0.91 -30.98 -39.17
N ARG A 109 -2.18 -31.41 -39.18
CA ARG A 109 -3.19 -30.92 -38.24
C ARG A 109 -2.82 -31.24 -36.79
N ASN A 110 -2.41 -32.48 -36.52
CA ASN A 110 -2.07 -32.91 -35.16
C ASN A 110 -0.77 -32.25 -34.67
N SER A 111 0.24 -32.07 -35.53
CA SER A 111 1.47 -31.35 -35.16
C SER A 111 1.21 -29.85 -34.93
N MET A 112 0.32 -29.23 -35.72
CA MET A 112 -0.12 -27.85 -35.49
C MET A 112 -0.82 -27.70 -34.14
N PHE A 113 -1.77 -28.59 -33.81
CA PHE A 113 -2.42 -28.57 -32.49
C PHE A 113 -1.44 -28.85 -31.35
N GLY A 114 -0.49 -29.78 -31.54
CA GLY A 114 0.58 -30.00 -30.57
C GLY A 114 1.43 -28.76 -30.34
N ALA A 115 1.86 -28.08 -31.39
CA ALA A 115 2.62 -26.84 -31.29
C ALA A 115 1.82 -25.73 -30.60
N LEU A 116 0.56 -25.51 -30.99
CA LEU A 116 -0.32 -24.52 -30.39
C LEU A 116 -0.66 -24.83 -28.91
N ALA A 117 -0.66 -26.11 -28.52
CA ALA A 117 -0.87 -26.52 -27.14
C ALA A 117 0.40 -26.37 -26.27
N LEU A 118 1.58 -26.60 -26.83
CA LEU A 118 2.85 -26.55 -26.10
C LEU A 118 3.39 -25.13 -25.92
N VAL A 119 3.24 -24.24 -26.90
CA VAL A 119 3.76 -22.87 -26.81
C VAL A 119 3.24 -22.10 -25.59
N PRO A 120 1.93 -22.16 -25.22
CA PRO A 120 1.44 -21.49 -24.01
C PRO A 120 2.07 -21.97 -22.71
N LEU A 121 2.59 -23.20 -22.66
CA LEU A 121 3.27 -23.72 -21.45
C LEU A 121 4.54 -22.93 -21.12
N SER A 122 5.24 -22.36 -22.13
CA SER A 122 6.38 -21.48 -21.85
C SER A 122 5.93 -20.20 -21.13
N GLY A 123 4.78 -19.64 -21.51
CA GLY A 123 4.15 -18.52 -20.81
C GLY A 123 3.80 -18.84 -19.36
N VAL A 124 3.27 -20.04 -19.08
CA VAL A 124 2.98 -20.50 -17.71
C VAL A 124 4.25 -20.64 -16.88
N VAL A 125 5.34 -21.16 -17.46
CA VAL A 125 6.63 -21.29 -16.75
C VAL A 125 7.19 -19.91 -16.40
N LEU A 126 7.05 -18.92 -17.27
CA LEU A 126 7.48 -17.54 -16.98
C LEU A 126 6.72 -16.91 -15.81
N LEU A 127 5.49 -17.36 -15.50
CA LEU A 127 4.76 -16.87 -14.31
C LEU A 127 5.48 -17.22 -13.00
N ARG A 128 6.34 -18.26 -12.99
CA ARG A 128 7.17 -18.60 -11.83
C ARG A 128 8.14 -17.47 -11.46
N ASP A 129 8.59 -16.68 -12.44
CA ASP A 129 9.57 -15.62 -12.23
C ASP A 129 8.93 -14.30 -11.77
N LEU A 130 7.58 -14.23 -11.67
CA LEU A 130 6.86 -13.05 -11.18
C LEU A 130 7.01 -12.82 -9.66
N GLY A 131 7.64 -13.75 -8.92
CA GLY A 131 7.90 -13.53 -7.51
C GLY A 131 8.74 -14.60 -6.85
N PRO A 132 9.38 -14.27 -5.72
CA PRO A 132 10.11 -15.26 -4.93
C PRO A 132 9.13 -16.28 -4.34
N LEU A 133 9.57 -17.53 -4.23
CA LEU A 133 8.82 -18.55 -3.50
C LEU A 133 8.74 -18.16 -2.01
N PRO A 134 7.57 -18.30 -1.35
CA PRO A 134 7.34 -17.79 0.01
C PRO A 134 8.19 -18.49 1.09
N GLU A 135 8.67 -19.72 0.82
CA GLU A 135 9.52 -20.53 1.71
C GLU A 135 9.12 -20.42 3.19
N LYS A 136 10.08 -20.20 4.09
CA LYS A 136 9.86 -20.06 5.55
C LYS A 136 10.12 -18.63 6.04
N LYS A 137 10.20 -17.65 5.15
CA LYS A 137 10.65 -16.27 5.47
C LYS A 137 9.75 -15.54 6.47
N LEU A 138 8.49 -15.96 6.58
CA LEU A 138 7.49 -15.42 7.50
C LEU A 138 7.51 -16.08 8.89
N ARG A 139 8.21 -17.21 9.06
CA ARG A 139 8.22 -17.98 10.33
C ARG A 139 9.29 -17.54 11.32
N SER A 140 10.26 -16.74 10.90
CA SER A 140 11.36 -16.27 11.76
C SER A 140 11.62 -14.78 11.61
N THR A 141 12.15 -14.20 12.68
CA THR A 141 12.58 -12.80 12.73
C THR A 141 14.11 -12.71 12.84
N LYS A 142 14.64 -11.50 13.12
CA LYS A 142 16.06 -11.30 13.43
C LYS A 142 16.39 -11.54 14.91
N TRP A 143 15.39 -11.77 15.76
CA TRP A 143 15.60 -12.08 17.17
C TRP A 143 16.29 -13.44 17.33
N LYS A 144 17.29 -13.48 18.21
CA LYS A 144 18.03 -14.69 18.59
C LYS A 144 18.26 -14.65 20.09
N LYS A 145 18.61 -15.80 20.67
CA LYS A 145 19.03 -15.86 22.06
C LYS A 145 20.28 -14.97 22.26
N GLY A 146 20.24 -14.08 23.24
CA GLY A 146 21.30 -13.12 23.56
C GLY A 146 21.25 -11.84 22.73
N SER A 147 20.22 -11.64 21.88
CA SER A 147 20.06 -10.36 21.19
C SER A 147 19.74 -9.26 22.18
N VAL A 148 20.63 -8.27 22.31
CA VAL A 148 20.39 -7.08 23.13
C VAL A 148 19.23 -6.28 22.55
N ILE A 149 18.37 -5.79 23.43
CA ILE A 149 17.18 -5.01 23.08
C ILE A 149 17.56 -3.54 23.07
N VAL A 150 17.42 -2.90 21.92
CA VAL A 150 17.91 -1.54 21.68
C VAL A 150 16.74 -0.61 21.43
N ASN A 151 16.78 0.60 22.00
CA ASN A 151 15.78 1.63 21.75
C ASN A 151 15.78 2.02 20.27
N MET A 152 14.61 1.99 19.63
CA MET A 152 14.49 2.25 18.20
C MET A 152 14.79 3.71 17.81
N ASN A 153 14.65 4.65 18.74
CA ASN A 153 14.86 6.08 18.47
C ASN A 153 16.29 6.54 18.78
N THR A 154 16.93 5.99 19.82
CA THR A 154 18.27 6.41 20.26
C THR A 154 19.38 5.45 19.81
N ASN A 155 19.04 4.23 19.38
CA ASN A 155 19.99 3.15 19.12
C ASN A 155 20.86 2.77 20.33
N GLU A 156 20.37 3.03 21.54
CA GLU A 156 21.06 2.67 22.77
C GLU A 156 20.47 1.38 23.38
N PRO A 157 21.30 0.48 23.91
CA PRO A 157 20.84 -0.68 24.67
C PRO A 157 19.98 -0.29 25.86
N LEU A 158 18.85 -0.97 26.04
CA LEU A 158 17.93 -0.68 27.15
C LEU A 158 18.31 -1.48 28.39
N ARG A 159 18.38 -0.82 29.53
CA ARG A 159 18.40 -1.45 30.85
C ARG A 159 17.00 -1.51 31.43
N PRO A 160 16.74 -2.36 32.44
CA PRO A 160 15.45 -2.37 33.11
C PRO A 160 15.02 -0.98 33.56
N GLU A 161 15.90 -0.22 34.23
CA GLU A 161 15.62 1.12 34.76
C GLU A 161 15.17 2.15 33.72
N ASP A 162 15.49 1.96 32.44
CA ASP A 162 15.08 2.86 31.35
C ASP A 162 13.59 2.70 30.98
N VAL A 163 12.97 1.58 31.40
CA VAL A 163 11.56 1.30 31.15
C VAL A 163 10.73 1.72 32.35
N ILE A 164 10.14 2.91 32.29
CA ILE A 164 9.31 3.46 33.38
C ILE A 164 7.94 2.75 33.40
N THR A 165 7.38 2.54 34.59
CA THR A 165 6.04 1.95 34.72
C THR A 165 5.00 2.77 33.96
N GLY A 166 4.31 2.13 33.02
CA GLY A 166 3.32 2.77 32.17
C GLY A 166 3.86 3.58 30.99
N SER A 167 5.17 3.59 30.73
CA SER A 167 5.71 4.07 29.46
C SER A 167 5.58 3.00 28.37
N LEU A 168 5.47 3.45 27.12
CA LEU A 168 5.58 2.62 25.93
C LEU A 168 6.89 3.00 25.21
N THR A 169 7.83 2.05 25.14
CA THR A 169 9.11 2.23 24.43
C THR A 169 9.16 1.30 23.23
N PHE A 170 9.59 1.81 22.08
CA PHE A 170 9.80 0.97 20.90
C PHE A 170 11.24 0.48 20.84
N ALA A 171 11.40 -0.79 20.47
CA ALA A 171 12.72 -1.42 20.43
C ALA A 171 12.90 -2.31 19.20
N LYS A 172 14.16 -2.62 18.92
CA LYS A 172 14.61 -3.51 17.85
C LYS A 172 15.79 -4.37 18.35
N PRO A 173 16.12 -5.49 17.68
CA PRO A 173 17.33 -6.23 18.01
C PRO A 173 18.57 -5.39 17.67
N GLU A 174 19.62 -5.57 18.45
CA GLU A 174 20.94 -5.03 18.14
C GLU A 174 21.42 -5.48 16.75
N GLY A 175 22.14 -4.58 16.05
CA GLY A 175 22.71 -4.83 14.73
C GLY A 175 21.72 -4.76 13.56
N LEU A 176 20.52 -4.22 13.79
CA LEU A 176 19.56 -3.91 12.73
C LEU A 176 19.60 -2.40 12.42
N GLU A 177 20.39 -1.97 11.44
CA GLU A 177 20.64 -0.55 11.16
C GLU A 177 19.80 -0.01 10.00
N GLU A 178 19.40 1.26 10.05
CA GLU A 178 18.55 1.88 9.00
C GLU A 178 19.23 1.91 7.62
N THR A 179 20.56 1.84 7.60
CA THR A 179 21.38 1.80 6.39
C THR A 179 21.45 0.42 5.75
N ASP A 180 20.99 -0.64 6.43
CA ASP A 180 20.98 -1.99 5.90
C ASP A 180 19.97 -2.11 4.74
N HIS A 181 20.39 -2.75 3.65
CA HIS A 181 19.54 -2.92 2.47
C HIS A 181 18.23 -3.68 2.76
N ASP A 182 18.24 -4.60 3.73
CA ASP A 182 17.05 -5.36 4.14
C ASP A 182 16.32 -4.77 5.37
N PHE A 183 16.75 -3.61 5.89
CA PHE A 183 16.23 -3.01 7.13
C PHE A 183 14.70 -3.01 7.19
N GLN A 184 14.03 -2.47 6.16
CA GLN A 184 12.58 -2.34 6.10
C GLN A 184 11.86 -3.69 6.19
N ASN A 185 12.42 -4.74 5.57
CA ASN A 185 11.85 -6.09 5.62
C ASN A 185 12.01 -6.74 6.99
N GLN A 186 13.11 -6.43 7.70
CA GLN A 186 13.40 -7.01 8.99
C GLN A 186 12.68 -6.29 10.12
N ILE A 187 12.67 -4.96 10.12
CA ILE A 187 12.00 -4.16 11.14
C ILE A 187 10.48 -4.37 11.11
N ALA A 188 9.91 -4.62 9.92
CA ALA A 188 8.51 -5.00 9.74
C ALA A 188 8.11 -6.31 10.46
N LYS A 189 9.08 -7.09 10.95
CA LYS A 189 8.87 -8.32 11.74
C LYS A 189 9.49 -8.25 13.13
N ALA A 190 10.57 -7.49 13.31
CA ALA A 190 11.37 -7.49 14.52
C ALA A 190 11.01 -6.34 15.49
N ALA A 191 10.22 -5.34 15.07
CA ALA A 191 9.86 -4.23 15.93
C ALA A 191 9.08 -4.68 17.17
N LEU A 192 9.51 -4.20 18.33
CA LEU A 192 8.92 -4.46 19.64
C LEU A 192 8.27 -3.23 20.25
N MET A 193 7.28 -3.49 21.08
CA MET A 193 6.77 -2.62 22.11
C MET A 193 7.20 -3.16 23.47
N ILE A 194 7.87 -2.33 24.25
CA ILE A 194 8.26 -2.63 25.63
C ILE A 194 7.42 -1.76 26.55
N ILE A 195 6.75 -2.41 27.50
CA ILE A 195 5.91 -1.77 28.50
C ILE A 195 6.29 -2.37 29.85
N ARG A 196 6.29 -1.55 30.90
CA ARG A 196 6.36 -2.04 32.28
C ARG A 196 4.99 -1.95 32.94
N ILE A 197 4.44 -3.12 33.26
CA ILE A 197 3.20 -3.32 34.01
C ILE A 197 3.61 -3.79 35.42
N ALA A 198 2.89 -3.36 36.46
CA ALA A 198 3.14 -3.88 37.80
C ALA A 198 2.90 -5.41 37.80
N PRO A 199 3.82 -6.25 38.32
CA PRO A 199 3.70 -7.71 38.23
C PRO A 199 2.35 -8.27 38.72
N GLU A 200 1.77 -7.66 39.74
CA GLU A 200 0.46 -8.00 40.30
C GLU A 200 -0.73 -7.76 39.36
N ASN A 201 -0.56 -6.90 38.35
CA ASN A 201 -1.58 -6.58 37.36
C ASN A 201 -1.51 -7.48 36.12
N ILE A 202 -0.45 -8.27 35.95
CA ILE A 202 -0.31 -9.24 34.86
C ILE A 202 -1.14 -10.49 35.19
N LYS A 203 -2.19 -10.73 34.40
CA LYS A 203 -3.17 -11.81 34.61
C LYS A 203 -2.68 -13.14 34.06
N ASP A 204 -1.96 -13.12 32.93
CA ASP A 204 -1.47 -14.32 32.27
C ASP A 204 -0.16 -14.81 32.90
N LYS A 205 -0.12 -16.08 33.31
CA LYS A 205 1.04 -16.66 34.01
C LYS A 205 2.25 -16.80 33.10
N ARG A 206 2.02 -17.13 31.83
CA ARG A 206 3.10 -17.29 30.85
C ARG A 206 3.70 -15.94 30.51
N GLU A 207 2.85 -14.92 30.36
CA GLU A 207 3.27 -13.53 30.21
C GLU A 207 4.21 -13.10 31.32
N LEU A 208 3.81 -13.35 32.57
CA LEU A 208 4.61 -13.01 33.74
C LEU A 208 5.95 -13.76 33.76
N ASP A 209 5.98 -15.06 33.46
CA ASP A 209 7.20 -15.87 33.37
C ASP A 209 8.15 -15.40 32.26
N TRP A 210 7.61 -14.83 31.18
CA TRP A 210 8.36 -14.33 30.04
C TRP A 210 8.79 -12.87 30.18
N SER A 211 8.25 -12.19 31.20
CA SER A 211 8.58 -10.82 31.58
C SER A 211 9.84 -10.75 32.44
N HIS A 212 10.40 -9.55 32.60
CA HIS A 212 11.42 -9.28 33.60
C HIS A 212 10.96 -8.16 34.53
N GLN A 213 10.67 -8.46 35.80
CA GLN A 213 10.18 -7.46 36.78
C GLN A 213 8.96 -6.66 36.28
N GLY A 214 8.04 -7.31 35.55
CA GLY A 214 6.87 -6.66 34.96
C GLY A 214 7.13 -5.94 33.63
N ILE A 215 8.36 -5.96 33.12
CA ILE A 215 8.68 -5.53 31.75
C ILE A 215 8.24 -6.63 30.79
N VAL A 216 7.27 -6.31 29.94
CA VAL A 216 6.76 -7.18 28.89
C VAL A 216 7.18 -6.65 27.52
N ALA A 217 7.54 -7.56 26.62
CA ALA A 217 7.93 -7.24 25.25
C ALA A 217 6.97 -7.94 24.29
N TYR A 218 6.16 -7.16 23.58
CA TYR A 218 5.23 -7.65 22.57
C TYR A 218 5.65 -7.17 21.19
N SER A 219 5.33 -7.93 20.15
CA SER A 219 5.49 -7.43 18.78
C SER A 219 4.69 -6.14 18.59
N LYS A 220 5.33 -5.15 17.96
CA LYS A 220 4.67 -3.91 17.52
C LYS A 220 3.74 -4.15 16.32
N ILE A 221 3.85 -5.29 15.65
CA ILE A 221 3.22 -5.53 14.36
C ILE A 221 1.83 -6.12 14.56
N CYS A 222 0.81 -5.36 14.21
CA CYS A 222 -0.58 -5.76 14.35
C CYS A 222 -0.88 -7.05 13.58
N THR A 223 -1.60 -7.95 14.23
CA THR A 223 -1.96 -9.29 13.74
C THR A 223 -3.10 -9.31 12.73
N HIS A 224 -3.71 -8.15 12.46
CA HIS A 224 -4.69 -8.00 11.38
C HIS A 224 -3.99 -7.89 10.02
N VAL A 225 -3.42 -6.71 9.72
CA VAL A 225 -2.80 -6.39 8.42
C VAL A 225 -1.42 -5.73 8.55
N GLY A 226 -0.75 -5.91 9.69
CA GLY A 226 0.69 -5.61 9.82
C GLY A 226 1.04 -4.16 10.16
N CYS A 227 0.05 -3.32 10.47
CA CYS A 227 0.33 -1.95 10.90
C CYS A 227 1.15 -1.91 12.20
N PRO A 228 2.12 -0.99 12.32
CA PRO A 228 2.83 -0.78 13.57
C PRO A 228 1.89 -0.14 14.60
N ILE A 229 1.67 -0.83 15.71
CA ILE A 229 0.92 -0.35 16.87
C ILE A 229 1.75 0.72 17.58
N SER A 230 1.11 1.82 17.99
CA SER A 230 1.82 2.94 18.62
C SER A 230 1.02 3.70 19.67
N LEU A 231 -0.22 3.30 19.94
CA LEU A 231 -1.10 3.96 20.91
C LEU A 231 -1.26 3.04 22.11
N TYR A 232 -0.95 3.54 23.30
CA TYR A 232 -1.06 2.79 24.55
C TYR A 232 -1.83 3.61 25.59
N GLU A 233 -2.81 2.96 26.20
CA GLU A 233 -3.58 3.50 27.32
C GLU A 233 -3.04 2.90 28.62
N GLN A 234 -2.30 3.72 29.37
CA GLN A 234 -1.59 3.27 30.57
C GLN A 234 -2.50 2.70 31.65
N GLN A 235 -3.70 3.25 31.83
CA GLN A 235 -4.60 2.87 32.94
C GLN A 235 -5.24 1.49 32.74
N THR A 236 -5.54 1.13 31.50
CA THR A 236 -6.21 -0.12 31.14
C THR A 236 -5.24 -1.18 30.63
N HIS A 237 -3.98 -0.79 30.39
CA HIS A 237 -2.96 -1.62 29.75
C HIS A 237 -3.34 -2.03 28.31
N HIS A 238 -4.20 -1.26 27.66
CA HIS A 238 -4.62 -1.54 26.29
C HIS A 238 -3.70 -0.87 25.28
N VAL A 239 -3.38 -1.58 24.20
CA VAL A 239 -2.79 -0.98 23.01
C VAL A 239 -3.77 -0.96 21.86
N LEU A 240 -3.76 0.13 21.09
CA LEU A 240 -4.65 0.35 19.97
C LEU A 240 -3.85 0.46 18.67
N CYS A 241 -4.23 -0.35 17.69
CA CYS A 241 -3.73 -0.21 16.33
C CYS A 241 -4.40 0.98 15.65
N PRO A 242 -3.66 2.01 15.19
CA PRO A 242 -4.26 3.23 14.63
C PRO A 242 -4.96 3.00 13.27
N CYS A 243 -4.68 1.88 12.59
CA CYS A 243 -5.22 1.61 11.26
C CYS A 243 -6.70 1.18 11.29
N HIS A 244 -7.03 0.19 12.12
CA HIS A 244 -8.37 -0.42 12.16
C HIS A 244 -8.86 -0.65 13.60
N GLN A 245 -8.23 0.02 14.55
CA GLN A 245 -8.65 0.06 15.96
C GLN A 245 -8.70 -1.31 16.64
N SER A 246 -7.93 -2.30 16.16
CA SER A 246 -7.73 -3.53 16.92
C SER A 246 -7.10 -3.17 18.27
N THR A 247 -7.74 -3.61 19.34
CA THR A 247 -7.32 -3.34 20.71
C THR A 247 -6.89 -4.64 21.37
N PHE A 248 -5.73 -4.60 22.02
CA PHE A 248 -5.12 -5.75 22.69
C PHE A 248 -4.94 -5.42 24.17
N ASP A 249 -5.35 -6.33 25.06
CA ASP A 249 -5.11 -6.21 26.50
C ASP A 249 -3.72 -6.76 26.83
N LEU A 250 -2.75 -5.87 27.04
CA LEU A 250 -1.36 -6.26 27.32
C LEU A 250 -1.20 -6.89 28.70
N SER A 251 -2.16 -6.77 29.61
CA SER A 251 -2.13 -7.42 30.92
C SER A 251 -2.61 -8.87 30.89
N ASP A 252 -3.12 -9.33 29.74
CA ASP A 252 -3.75 -10.63 29.55
C ASP A 252 -3.27 -11.28 28.24
N GLY A 253 -1.95 -11.43 28.11
CA GLY A 253 -1.33 -12.13 26.98
C GLY A 253 -1.51 -11.42 25.63
N ALA A 254 -1.69 -10.10 25.62
CA ALA A 254 -2.07 -9.31 24.46
C ALA A 254 -3.32 -9.84 23.73
N ARG A 255 -4.29 -10.38 24.49
CA ARG A 255 -5.55 -10.89 23.93
C ARG A 255 -6.30 -9.80 23.18
N VAL A 256 -6.85 -10.13 22.02
CA VAL A 256 -7.71 -9.21 21.26
C VAL A 256 -9.02 -9.00 22.03
N ILE A 257 -9.32 -7.74 22.34
CA ILE A 257 -10.56 -7.36 23.02
C ILE A 257 -11.52 -6.57 22.13
N PHE A 258 -11.02 -6.01 21.03
CA PHE A 258 -11.83 -5.27 20.07
C PHE A 258 -11.17 -5.24 18.67
N GLY A 259 -11.98 -5.02 17.64
CA GLY A 259 -11.55 -4.84 16.25
C GLY A 259 -11.23 -6.14 15.50
N PRO A 260 -10.71 -6.03 14.26
CA PRO A 260 -10.64 -7.16 13.32
C PRO A 260 -9.41 -8.09 13.47
N ALA A 261 -8.56 -7.88 14.47
CA ALA A 261 -7.38 -8.74 14.67
C ALA A 261 -7.81 -10.17 15.02
N GLY A 262 -7.25 -11.16 14.32
CA GLY A 262 -7.67 -12.57 14.46
C GLY A 262 -7.01 -13.33 15.61
N HIS A 263 -5.93 -12.80 16.20
CA HIS A 263 -5.19 -13.48 17.28
C HIS A 263 -4.33 -12.49 18.10
N PRO A 264 -3.88 -12.89 19.31
CA PRO A 264 -3.04 -12.07 20.19
C PRO A 264 -1.70 -11.68 19.56
N LEU A 265 -1.09 -10.59 20.05
CA LEU A 265 0.27 -10.22 19.69
C LEU A 265 1.26 -11.24 20.27
N PRO A 266 2.22 -11.75 19.48
CA PRO A 266 3.28 -12.59 20.02
C PRO A 266 4.11 -11.83 21.06
N GLN A 267 4.35 -12.46 22.20
CA GLN A 267 5.26 -11.97 23.24
C GLN A 267 6.67 -12.50 22.97
N LEU A 268 7.68 -11.64 23.10
CA LEU A 268 9.08 -12.05 23.10
C LEU A 268 9.50 -12.35 24.54
N ARG A 269 10.13 -13.51 24.76
CA ARG A 269 10.70 -13.85 26.06
C ARG A 269 11.99 -13.06 26.28
N ILE A 270 12.06 -12.32 27.39
CA ILE A 270 13.20 -11.44 27.69
C ILE A 270 13.89 -11.80 29.01
N GLY A 271 15.11 -11.32 29.17
CA GLY A 271 15.92 -11.42 30.38
C GLY A 271 16.84 -10.22 30.53
N VAL A 272 17.77 -10.31 31.47
CA VAL A 272 18.86 -9.33 31.65
C VAL A 272 20.17 -10.09 31.57
N ASN A 273 21.10 -9.59 30.76
CA ASN A 273 22.42 -10.19 30.59
C ASN A 273 23.38 -9.80 31.73
N ASP A 274 24.60 -10.34 31.69
CA ASP A 274 25.62 -10.10 32.72
C ASP A 274 26.08 -8.62 32.80
N GLU A 275 25.85 -7.85 31.74
CA GLU A 275 26.18 -6.42 31.66
C GLU A 275 25.05 -5.50 32.15
N GLY A 276 23.88 -6.08 32.48
CA GLY A 276 22.70 -5.36 32.97
C GLY A 276 21.74 -4.86 31.88
N TYR A 277 21.92 -5.27 30.63
CA TYR A 277 21.03 -4.90 29.52
C TYR A 277 19.92 -5.93 29.32
N LEU A 278 18.76 -5.45 28.86
CA LEU A 278 17.66 -6.30 28.44
C LEU A 278 18.07 -7.09 27.18
N GLU A 279 17.81 -8.39 27.20
CA GLU A 279 18.10 -9.29 26.08
C GLU A 279 16.91 -10.21 25.74
N ALA A 280 16.84 -10.66 24.50
CA ALA A 280 15.93 -11.70 24.08
C ALA A 280 16.48 -13.09 24.41
N LEU A 281 15.64 -13.97 24.96
CA LEU A 281 16.02 -15.36 25.26
C LEU A 281 15.82 -16.32 24.07
N GLY A 282 15.32 -15.82 22.94
CA GLY A 282 15.04 -16.56 21.71
C GLY A 282 14.29 -15.71 20.69
N ASP A 283 13.84 -16.32 19.59
CA ASP A 283 12.83 -15.73 18.70
C ASP A 283 11.43 -15.90 19.31
N PHE A 284 10.41 -15.30 18.69
CA PHE A 284 9.01 -15.54 19.04
C PHE A 284 8.63 -17.02 18.84
N ASP A 285 7.73 -17.53 19.67
CA ASP A 285 7.18 -18.89 19.52
C ASP A 285 6.19 -19.00 18.36
N GLN A 286 5.61 -17.87 17.95
CA GLN A 286 4.67 -17.77 16.85
C GLN A 286 5.13 -16.73 15.82
N PRO A 287 4.77 -16.91 14.54
CA PRO A 287 5.03 -15.91 13.51
C PRO A 287 4.45 -14.53 13.88
N VAL A 288 5.26 -13.50 13.68
CA VAL A 288 4.86 -12.11 13.91
C VAL A 288 3.96 -11.58 12.79
N GLY A 289 3.02 -10.71 13.16
CA GLY A 289 2.18 -9.98 12.22
C GLY A 289 0.96 -10.78 11.74
N PRO A 290 0.42 -10.43 10.55
CA PRO A 290 -0.80 -11.03 10.00
C PRO A 290 -0.76 -12.56 9.88
N ALA A 291 -1.95 -13.16 9.87
CA ALA A 291 -2.09 -14.56 9.50
C ALA A 291 -1.75 -14.80 8.01
N PHE A 292 -1.22 -15.99 7.72
CA PHE A 292 -0.98 -16.49 6.38
C PHE A 292 -1.40 -17.96 6.32
N TRP A 293 -1.57 -18.50 5.11
CA TRP A 293 -2.22 -19.79 4.87
C TRP A 293 -1.54 -20.96 5.60
N GLU A 294 -0.21 -20.95 5.66
CA GLU A 294 0.61 -21.96 6.32
C GLU A 294 1.05 -21.54 7.73
N ARG A 295 0.33 -20.66 8.44
CA ARG A 295 0.74 -20.20 9.78
C ARG A 295 0.69 -21.32 10.83
N GLY A 296 -0.27 -22.24 10.69
CA GLY A 296 -0.46 -23.40 11.55
C GLY A 296 0.68 -24.42 11.52
#